data_AF-M5SMZ7-F1
#
_entry.id   AF-M5SMZ7-F1
#
_cell.length_a   1.000
_cell.length_b   1.000
_cell.length_c   1.000
_cell.angle_alpha   90.00
_cell.angle_beta   90.00
_cell.angle_gamma   90.00
#
_symmetry.space_group_name_H-M   'P 1'
#
loop_
_entity.id
_entity.type
_entity.pdbx_description
1 polymer ?
#
loop_
_entity_poly.entity_id
_entity_poly.type
_entity_poly.pdbx_seq_one_letter_code
_entity_poly.pdbx_strand_id
1 'polypeptide(L)'
;MFHVPTNETWDPEAIAERLREQNLEAIVLADSVRITLPTTPPSNLFERLLNFVARTGPHYMVLSFDRRQFISNIAAEYNPLKISTDTKVFTQIGKACEEIGYWYDTDRKIALKYCPDSAELRDLLDEVEQLQIEIENFVSDQNFEQAAKVFDDKIILKQRIDAILFETTGKPDDSADDPVES
;
A
#
# COMPACT_ATOMS: atom_id res chain seq x y z
N MET A 1 -3.52 6.20 1.55
CA MET A 1 -2.33 5.36 1.29
C MET A 1 -1.21 5.82 2.18
N PHE A 2 -0.20 5.00 2.45
CA PHE A 2 0.91 5.36 3.35
C PHE A 2 2.15 5.73 2.53
N HIS A 3 2.86 6.78 2.95
CA HIS A 3 4.00 7.32 2.22
C HIS A 3 5.10 7.81 3.17
N VAL A 4 6.32 7.31 2.99
CA VAL A 4 7.53 7.82 3.63
C VAL A 4 7.97 9.08 2.86
N PRO A 5 8.01 10.26 3.50
CA PRO A 5 8.47 11.48 2.85
C PRO A 5 9.93 11.39 2.41
N THR A 6 10.31 12.12 1.36
CA THR A 6 11.68 12.10 0.84
C THR A 6 12.76 12.56 1.83
N ASN A 7 12.40 13.36 2.83
CA ASN A 7 13.29 13.80 3.90
C ASN A 7 13.35 12.82 5.09
N GLU A 8 12.56 11.76 5.06
CA GLU A 8 12.52 10.72 6.09
C GLU A 8 13.14 9.42 5.59
N THR A 9 13.43 8.51 6.52
CA THR A 9 13.94 7.16 6.23
C THR A 9 12.93 6.13 6.71
N TRP A 10 12.73 5.07 5.94
CA TRP A 10 11.93 3.93 6.38
C TRP A 10 12.55 3.29 7.63
N ASP A 11 11.84 3.41 8.74
CA ASP A 11 12.15 2.84 10.05
C ASP A 11 11.06 1.81 10.46
N PRO A 12 11.28 0.51 10.18
CA PRO A 12 10.30 -0.53 10.51
C PRO A 12 10.20 -0.76 12.03
N GLU A 13 11.27 -0.56 12.78
CA GLU A 13 11.28 -0.62 14.25
C GLU A 13 10.36 0.41 14.88
N ALA A 14 10.46 1.68 14.46
CA ALA A 14 9.61 2.76 14.98
C ALA A 14 8.13 2.49 14.68
N ILE A 15 7.80 2.02 13.48
CA ILE A 15 6.43 1.62 13.11
C ILE A 15 5.95 0.47 14.01
N ALA A 16 6.75 -0.59 14.14
CA ALA A 16 6.37 -1.76 14.93
C ALA A 16 6.18 -1.41 16.42
N GLU A 17 6.97 -0.48 16.96
CA GLU A 17 6.77 0.05 18.31
C GLU A 17 5.43 0.79 18.46
N ARG A 18 5.13 1.74 17.57
CA ARG A 18 3.85 2.47 17.58
C ARG A 18 2.63 1.57 17.42
N LEU A 19 2.72 0.57 16.54
CA LEU A 19 1.64 -0.41 16.37
C LEU A 19 1.40 -1.22 17.65
N ARG A 20 2.47 -1.62 18.35
CA ARG A 20 2.36 -2.36 19.62
C ARG A 20 1.76 -1.50 20.74
N GLU A 21 2.09 -0.21 20.81
CA GLU A 21 1.45 0.74 21.74
C GLU A 21 -0.08 0.83 21.50
N GLN A 22 -0.52 0.59 20.27
CA GLN A 22 -1.94 0.56 19.89
C GLN A 22 -2.58 -0.82 20.01
N ASN A 23 -1.92 -1.79 20.67
CA ASN A 23 -2.35 -3.18 20.83
C ASN A 23 -2.48 -3.97 19.51
N LEU A 24 -1.70 -3.61 18.48
CA LEU A 24 -1.49 -4.46 17.32
C LEU A 24 -0.19 -5.24 17.51
N GLU A 25 -0.27 -6.56 17.41
CA GLU A 25 0.92 -7.41 17.45
C GLU A 25 1.70 -7.20 16.15
N ALA A 26 2.83 -6.51 16.24
CA ALA A 26 3.72 -6.21 15.13
C ALA A 26 5.14 -6.70 15.45
N ILE A 27 5.78 -7.33 14.47
CA ILE A 27 7.18 -7.77 14.53
C ILE A 27 7.94 -7.23 13.32
N VAL A 28 9.22 -6.91 13.50
CA VAL A 28 10.10 -6.54 12.39
C VAL A 28 10.71 -7.81 11.80
N LEU A 29 10.67 -7.92 10.48
CA LEU A 29 11.30 -8.98 9.69
C LEU A 29 12.21 -8.33 8.66
N ALA A 30 13.51 -8.30 8.96
CA ALA A 30 14.51 -7.58 8.17
C ALA A 30 14.12 -6.11 7.96
N ASP A 31 13.65 -5.72 6.78
CA ASP A 31 13.24 -4.37 6.39
C ASP A 31 11.71 -4.20 6.31
N SER A 32 10.94 -5.15 6.84
CA SER A 32 9.47 -5.14 6.79
C SER A 32 8.84 -5.28 8.18
N VAL A 33 7.59 -4.87 8.31
CA VAL A 33 6.80 -5.02 9.54
C VAL A 33 5.67 -6.01 9.28
N ARG A 34 5.73 -7.17 9.95
CA ARG A 34 4.62 -8.14 9.95
C ARG A 34 3.68 -7.86 11.10
N ILE A 35 2.42 -7.63 10.76
CA ILE A 35 1.32 -7.38 11.69
C ILE A 35 0.45 -8.64 11.77
N THR A 36 0.29 -9.20 12.96
CA THR A 36 -0.71 -10.25 13.20
C THR A 36 -2.08 -9.60 13.32
N LEU A 37 -3.00 -10.03 12.46
CA LEU A 37 -4.33 -9.48 12.43
C LEU A 37 -5.19 -10.10 13.55
N PRO A 38 -5.96 -9.29 14.29
CA PRO A 38 -6.84 -9.80 15.30
C PRO A 38 -7.89 -10.70 14.65
N THR A 39 -7.85 -12.00 14.94
CA THR A 39 -8.88 -12.94 14.53
C THR A 39 -9.97 -12.96 15.60
N THR A 40 -11.23 -12.85 15.18
CA THR A 40 -12.34 -13.14 16.09
C THR A 40 -12.20 -14.61 16.50
N PRO A 41 -12.12 -14.93 17.80
CA PRO A 41 -12.03 -16.32 18.22
C PRO A 41 -13.29 -17.06 17.72
N PRO A 42 -13.14 -18.27 17.18
CA PRO A 42 -14.26 -19.02 16.63
C PRO A 42 -15.31 -19.25 17.73
N SER A 43 -16.53 -18.85 17.42
CA SER A 43 -17.66 -18.84 18.35
C SER A 43 -18.15 -20.24 18.69
N ASN A 44 -17.85 -21.23 17.83
CA ASN A 44 -18.35 -22.59 17.96
C ASN A 44 -17.37 -23.66 17.44
N LEU A 45 -17.67 -24.93 17.74
CA LEU A 45 -16.88 -26.10 17.36
C LEU A 45 -16.79 -26.32 15.84
N PHE A 46 -17.83 -25.95 15.09
CA PHE A 46 -17.86 -26.10 13.64
C PHE A 46 -16.90 -25.11 12.97
N GLU A 47 -16.89 -23.85 13.39
CA GLU A 47 -15.91 -22.83 12.99
C GLU A 47 -14.48 -23.23 13.37
N ARG A 48 -14.27 -23.83 14.55
CA ARG A 48 -12.95 -24.38 14.93
C ARG A 48 -12.49 -25.49 13.98
N LEU A 49 -13.41 -26.39 13.61
CA LEU A 49 -13.11 -27.48 12.68
C LEU A 49 -12.85 -26.96 11.27
N LEU A 50 -13.63 -25.98 10.82
CA LEU A 50 -13.45 -25.30 9.53
C LEU A 50 -12.11 -24.57 9.49
N ASN A 51 -11.76 -23.84 10.54
CA ASN A 51 -10.47 -23.15 10.66
C ASN A 51 -9.28 -24.13 10.65
N PHE A 52 -9.46 -25.30 11.29
CA PHE A 52 -8.45 -26.36 11.33
C PHE A 52 -8.28 -27.04 9.95
N VAL A 53 -9.38 -27.38 9.27
CA VAL A 53 -9.38 -28.02 7.95
C VAL A 53 -8.92 -27.06 6.85
N ALA A 54 -9.38 -25.80 6.89
CA ALA A 54 -9.03 -24.77 5.93
C ALA A 54 -7.65 -24.15 6.17
N ARG A 55 -6.92 -24.59 7.21
CA ARG A 55 -5.62 -24.03 7.64
C ARG A 55 -5.66 -22.50 7.70
N THR A 56 -6.72 -21.94 8.28
CA THR A 56 -6.80 -20.50 8.57
C THR A 56 -5.92 -20.20 9.78
N GLY A 57 -4.61 -20.39 9.62
CA GLY A 57 -3.64 -19.89 10.58
C GLY A 57 -3.77 -18.36 10.73
N PRO A 58 -3.14 -17.78 11.76
CA PRO A 58 -3.12 -16.34 11.98
C PRO A 58 -2.88 -15.59 10.66
N HIS A 59 -3.74 -14.61 10.40
CA HIS A 59 -3.64 -13.79 9.21
C HIS A 59 -2.63 -12.69 9.49
N TYR A 60 -1.77 -12.46 8.51
CA TYR A 60 -0.74 -11.47 8.61
C TYR A 60 -0.90 -10.45 7.49
N MET A 61 -0.56 -9.22 7.82
CA MET A 61 -0.28 -8.15 6.86
C MET A 61 1.20 -7.83 6.97
N VAL A 62 1.88 -7.61 5.85
CA VAL A 62 3.27 -7.18 5.82
C VAL A 62 3.32 -5.78 5.24
N LEU A 63 3.92 -4.86 5.99
CA LEU A 63 4.26 -3.52 5.50
C LEU A 63 5.72 -3.51 5.09
N SER A 64 6.01 -3.07 3.87
CA SER A 64 7.36 -2.95 3.34
C SER A 64 7.51 -1.63 2.59
N PHE A 65 8.75 -1.16 2.44
CA PHE A 65 9.06 0.04 1.67
C PHE A 65 9.45 -0.34 0.24
N ASP A 66 8.72 0.18 -0.75
CA ASP A 66 9.02 0.01 -2.17
C ASP A 66 9.73 1.25 -2.70
N ARG A 67 11.03 1.11 -2.97
CA ARG A 67 11.88 2.19 -3.49
C ARG A 67 11.56 2.58 -4.93
N ARG A 68 10.91 1.70 -5.68
CA ARG A 68 10.57 1.95 -7.09
C ARG A 68 9.35 2.84 -7.24
N GLN A 69 8.55 2.96 -6.18
CA GLN A 69 7.39 3.84 -6.14
C GLN A 69 7.79 5.13 -5.43
N PHE A 70 7.45 6.27 -6.03
CA PHE A 70 7.65 7.55 -5.36
C PHE A 70 6.52 7.78 -4.37
N ILE A 71 5.27 7.76 -4.88
CA ILE A 71 4.07 7.91 -4.08
C ILE A 71 3.58 6.54 -3.63
N SER A 72 3.02 6.46 -2.42
CA SER A 72 2.49 5.21 -1.87
C SER A 72 3.57 4.13 -1.77
N ASN A 73 4.79 4.59 -1.48
CA ASN A 73 6.01 3.81 -1.34
C ASN A 73 6.04 2.88 -0.12
N ILE A 74 4.92 2.72 0.59
CA ILE A 74 4.72 1.68 1.60
C ILE A 74 3.72 0.67 1.03
N ALA A 75 4.22 -0.50 0.66
CA ALA A 75 3.40 -1.61 0.21
C ALA A 75 2.78 -2.33 1.41
N ALA A 76 1.51 -2.72 1.29
CA ALA A 76 0.81 -3.54 2.26
C ALA A 76 0.40 -4.86 1.60
N GLU A 77 1.14 -5.93 1.88
CA GLU A 77 0.86 -7.26 1.37
C GLU A 77 -0.07 -8.01 2.33
N TYR A 78 -1.21 -8.45 1.82
CA TYR A 78 -2.19 -9.21 2.58
C TYR A 78 -3.10 -10.02 1.67
N ASN A 79 -3.81 -11.02 2.23
CA ASN A 79 -4.78 -11.80 1.47
C ASN A 79 -6.16 -11.10 1.49
N PRO A 80 -6.62 -10.52 0.36
CA PRO A 80 -7.86 -9.74 0.32
C PRO A 80 -9.11 -10.60 0.53
N LEU A 81 -9.05 -11.91 0.25
CA LEU A 81 -10.17 -12.82 0.51
C LEU A 81 -10.38 -13.10 2.01
N LYS A 82 -9.40 -12.74 2.83
CA LYS A 82 -9.40 -13.01 4.28
C LYS A 82 -9.51 -11.74 5.12
N ILE A 83 -9.36 -10.57 4.51
CA ILE A 83 -9.24 -9.29 5.21
C ILE A 83 -10.14 -8.29 4.50
N SER A 84 -11.22 -7.88 5.18
CA SER A 84 -12.02 -6.75 4.75
C SER A 84 -11.25 -5.45 4.98
N THR A 85 -11.24 -4.57 3.98
CA THR A 85 -10.62 -3.23 4.03
C THR A 85 -11.21 -2.31 5.11
N ASP A 86 -12.37 -2.66 5.67
CA ASP A 86 -13.03 -1.96 6.80
C ASP A 86 -12.45 -2.32 8.18
N THR A 87 -11.28 -2.96 8.23
CA THR A 87 -10.66 -3.32 9.51
C THR A 87 -10.03 -2.11 10.19
N LYS A 88 -10.30 -1.96 11.50
CA LYS A 88 -9.65 -0.98 12.41
C LYS A 88 -8.11 -0.96 12.29
N VAL A 89 -7.53 -2.06 11.82
CA VAL A 89 -6.10 -2.23 11.56
C VAL A 89 -5.55 -1.15 10.63
N PHE A 90 -6.22 -0.83 9.51
CA PHE A 90 -5.71 0.19 8.58
C PHE A 90 -5.71 1.60 9.21
N THR A 91 -6.70 1.90 10.05
CA THR A 91 -6.73 3.15 10.82
C THR A 91 -5.59 3.23 11.82
N GLN A 92 -5.28 2.13 12.51
CA GLN A 92 -4.18 2.07 13.47
C GLN A 92 -2.82 2.18 12.76
N ILE A 93 -2.66 1.57 11.59
CA ILE A 93 -1.47 1.74 10.74
C ILE A 93 -1.32 3.20 10.33
N GLY A 94 -2.40 3.83 9.84
CA GLY A 94 -2.37 5.24 9.46
C GLY A 94 -1.94 6.15 10.61
N LYS A 95 -2.51 5.93 11.79
CA LYS A 95 -2.13 6.67 13.00
C LYS A 95 -0.66 6.45 13.37
N ALA A 96 -0.18 5.20 13.36
CA ALA A 96 1.21 4.88 13.64
C ALA A 96 2.16 5.56 12.64
N CYS A 97 1.82 5.57 11.35
CA CYS A 97 2.56 6.28 10.30
C CYS A 97 2.58 7.79 10.54
N GLU A 98 1.45 8.41 10.87
CA GLU A 98 1.39 9.86 11.16
C GLU A 98 2.24 10.25 12.38
N GLU A 99 2.25 9.43 13.43
CA GLU A 99 3.01 9.68 14.67
C GLU A 99 4.53 9.65 14.46
N ILE A 100 5.02 8.97 13.43
CA ILE A 100 6.44 8.93 13.04
C ILE A 100 6.77 9.90 11.90
N GLY A 101 5.81 10.73 11.49
CA GLY A 101 6.01 11.75 10.45
C GLY A 101 5.76 11.26 9.01
N TYR A 102 5.29 10.03 8.82
CA TYR A 102 4.87 9.55 7.51
C TYR A 102 3.51 10.12 7.13
N TRP A 103 3.21 10.12 5.84
CA TRP A 103 1.97 10.69 5.33
C TRP A 103 0.94 9.59 5.09
N TYR A 104 -0.29 9.86 5.52
CA TYR A 104 -1.46 9.06 5.22
C TYR A 104 -2.48 9.90 4.45
N ASP A 105 -2.44 9.87 3.11
CA ASP A 105 -3.38 10.64 2.28
C ASP A 105 -3.59 9.99 0.90
N THR A 106 -4.32 10.67 0.01
CA THR A 106 -4.47 10.25 -1.40
C THR A 106 -3.20 10.49 -2.21
N ASP A 107 -3.01 9.71 -3.29
CA ASP A 107 -1.86 9.85 -4.20
C ASP A 107 -1.74 11.30 -4.68
N ARG A 108 -2.85 11.88 -5.13
CA ARG A 108 -2.94 13.28 -5.58
C ARG A 108 -2.40 14.26 -4.55
N LYS A 109 -2.84 14.17 -3.30
CA LYS A 109 -2.41 15.13 -2.28
C LYS A 109 -0.95 14.96 -1.91
N ILE A 110 -0.44 13.72 -1.91
CA ILE A 110 0.99 13.45 -1.69
C ILE A 110 1.81 14.03 -2.85
N ALA A 111 1.42 13.75 -4.10
CA ALA A 111 2.09 14.28 -5.30
C ALA A 111 2.18 15.81 -5.28
N LEU A 112 1.06 16.47 -5.00
CA LEU A 112 0.94 17.93 -5.01
C LEU A 112 1.62 18.61 -3.82
N LYS A 113 1.99 17.87 -2.76
CA LYS A 113 2.89 18.42 -1.72
C LYS A 113 4.30 18.65 -2.26
N TYR A 114 4.76 17.80 -3.19
CA TYR A 114 6.08 17.91 -3.79
C TYR A 114 6.10 18.88 -4.97
N CYS A 115 5.11 18.78 -5.85
CA CYS A 115 5.04 19.58 -7.07
C CYS A 115 3.69 20.31 -7.16
N PRO A 116 3.44 21.32 -6.29
CA PRO A 116 2.12 21.94 -6.17
C PRO A 116 1.66 22.61 -7.47
N ASP A 117 2.58 23.17 -8.25
CA ASP A 117 2.25 24.00 -9.42
C ASP A 117 2.31 23.26 -10.77
N SER A 118 2.67 21.97 -10.78
CA SER A 118 2.79 21.21 -12.03
C SER A 118 1.43 20.94 -12.64
N ALA A 119 1.16 21.55 -13.80
CA ALA A 119 -0.04 21.28 -14.60
C ALA A 119 -0.02 19.86 -15.18
N GLU A 120 1.12 19.43 -15.73
CA GLU A 120 1.30 18.08 -16.28
C GLU A 120 0.99 17.00 -15.24
N LEU A 121 1.47 17.18 -14.00
CA LEU A 121 1.22 16.22 -12.93
C LEU A 121 -0.27 16.14 -12.57
N ARG A 122 -0.98 17.28 -12.56
CA ARG A 122 -2.43 17.30 -12.29
C ARG A 122 -3.19 16.56 -13.37
N ASP A 123 -2.87 16.79 -14.64
CA ASP A 123 -3.52 16.13 -15.77
C ASP A 123 -3.32 14.60 -15.70
N LEU A 124 -2.10 14.13 -15.40
CA LEU A 124 -1.81 12.71 -15.22
C LEU A 124 -2.56 12.10 -14.03
N LEU A 125 -2.69 12.82 -12.92
CA LEU A 125 -3.44 12.36 -11.75
C LEU A 125 -4.96 12.28 -12.03
N ASP A 126 -5.51 13.24 -12.78
CA ASP A 126 -6.89 13.21 -13.24
C ASP A 126 -7.14 11.97 -14.12
N GLU A 127 -6.21 11.67 -15.03
CA GLU A 127 -6.29 10.50 -15.90
C GLU A 127 -6.23 9.18 -15.10
N VAL A 128 -5.34 9.07 -14.10
CA VAL A 128 -5.27 7.89 -13.22
C VAL A 128 -6.56 7.67 -12.44
N GLU A 129 -7.20 8.74 -11.96
CA GLU A 129 -8.50 8.65 -11.27
C GLU A 129 -9.61 8.21 -12.23
N GLN A 130 -9.62 8.71 -13.46
CA GLN A 130 -10.56 8.30 -14.50
C GLN A 130 -10.40 6.81 -14.86
N LEU A 131 -9.17 6.33 -15.06
CA LEU A 131 -8.91 4.90 -15.32
C LEU A 131 -9.33 4.02 -14.14
N GLN A 132 -9.20 4.48 -12.89
CA GLN A 132 -9.70 3.75 -11.73
C GLN A 132 -11.22 3.55 -11.78
N ILE A 133 -11.97 4.59 -12.15
CA ILE A 133 -13.43 4.51 -12.32
C ILE A 133 -13.77 3.52 -13.44
N GLU A 134 -13.03 3.54 -14.55
CA GLU A 134 -13.25 2.60 -15.66
C GLU A 134 -12.99 1.14 -15.25
N ILE A 135 -11.93 0.87 -14.48
CA ILE A 135 -11.66 -0.46 -13.93
C ILE A 135 -12.83 -0.92 -13.05
N GLU A 136 -13.32 -0.08 -12.14
CA GLU A 136 -14.44 -0.40 -11.26
C GLU A 136 -15.71 -0.73 -12.06
N ASN A 137 -15.98 0.04 -13.13
CA ASN A 137 -17.11 -0.23 -14.03
C ASN A 137 -16.94 -1.57 -14.75
N PHE A 138 -15.78 -1.87 -15.33
CA PHE A 138 -15.54 -3.15 -16.01
C PHE A 138 -15.61 -4.34 -15.05
N VAL A 139 -15.12 -4.21 -13.82
CA VAL A 139 -15.24 -5.24 -12.78
C VAL A 139 -16.71 -5.46 -12.41
N SER A 140 -17.49 -4.38 -12.25
CA SER A 140 -18.93 -4.47 -12.01
C SER A 140 -19.67 -5.20 -13.13
N ASP A 141 -19.25 -4.98 -14.37
CA ASP A 141 -19.80 -5.64 -15.57
C ASP A 141 -19.22 -7.06 -15.80
N GLN A 142 -18.38 -7.56 -14.89
CA GLN A 142 -17.66 -8.84 -15.00
C GLN A 142 -16.77 -8.95 -16.26
N ASN A 143 -16.37 -7.83 -16.83
CA ASN A 143 -15.47 -7.74 -17.97
C ASN A 143 -14.01 -7.65 -17.52
N PHE A 144 -13.50 -8.76 -16.99
CA PHE A 144 -12.16 -8.82 -16.39
C PHE A 144 -11.02 -8.61 -17.38
N GLU A 145 -11.23 -8.94 -18.66
CA GLU A 145 -10.22 -8.75 -19.71
C GLU A 145 -9.96 -7.25 -19.96
N GLN A 146 -11.03 -6.46 -20.11
CA GLN A 146 -10.88 -5.01 -20.28
C GLN A 146 -10.42 -4.34 -18.98
N ALA A 147 -10.90 -4.79 -17.82
CA ALA A 147 -10.42 -4.30 -16.53
C ALA A 147 -8.90 -4.49 -16.39
N ALA A 148 -8.36 -5.65 -16.79
CA ALA A 148 -6.92 -5.91 -16.77
C ALA A 148 -6.15 -4.98 -17.72
N LYS A 149 -6.66 -4.75 -18.93
CA LYS A 149 -6.02 -3.86 -19.90
C LYS A 149 -5.93 -2.41 -19.40
N VAL A 150 -7.04 -1.88 -18.86
CA VAL A 150 -7.07 -0.52 -18.30
C VAL A 150 -6.19 -0.42 -17.04
N PHE A 151 -6.08 -1.51 -16.28
CA PHE A 151 -5.16 -1.58 -15.14
C PHE A 151 -3.69 -1.47 -15.57
N ASP A 152 -3.29 -2.14 -16.66
CA ASP A 152 -1.94 -2.01 -17.21
C ASP A 152 -1.64 -0.58 -17.68
N ASP A 153 -2.60 0.07 -18.38
CA ASP A 153 -2.48 1.47 -18.81
C ASP A 153 -2.31 2.40 -17.59
N LYS A 154 -3.07 2.16 -16.51
CA LYS A 154 -2.95 2.90 -15.25
C LYS A 154 -1.58 2.73 -14.60
N ILE A 155 -0.98 1.53 -14.64
CA ILE A 155 0.38 1.30 -14.11
C ILE A 155 1.40 2.17 -14.84
N ILE A 156 1.31 2.25 -16.17
CA ILE A 156 2.23 3.05 -16.99
C ILE A 156 2.15 4.53 -16.61
N LEU A 157 0.93 5.07 -16.42
CA LEU A 157 0.77 6.45 -15.98
C LEU A 157 1.33 6.69 -14.57
N LYS A 158 1.14 5.75 -13.64
CA LYS A 158 1.72 5.83 -12.30
C LYS A 158 3.25 5.86 -12.34
N GLN A 159 3.88 5.02 -13.15
CA GLN A 159 5.33 5.04 -13.34
C GLN A 159 5.83 6.37 -13.88
N ARG A 160 5.09 6.99 -14.82
CA ARG A 160 5.41 8.32 -15.34
C ARG A 160 5.29 9.41 -14.25
N ILE A 161 4.26 9.34 -13.41
CA ILE A 161 4.08 10.25 -12.27
C ILE A 161 5.27 10.11 -11.30
N ASP A 162 5.64 8.89 -10.96
CA ASP A 162 6.78 8.62 -10.07
C ASP A 162 8.07 9.17 -10.65
N ALA A 163 8.33 8.97 -11.95
CA ALA A 163 9.52 9.49 -12.63
C ALA A 163 9.62 11.04 -12.54
N ILE A 164 8.52 11.75 -12.78
CA ILE A 164 8.46 13.23 -12.64
C ILE A 164 8.81 13.65 -11.21
N LEU A 165 8.33 12.91 -10.21
CA LEU A 165 8.52 13.24 -8.80
C LEU A 165 9.94 12.91 -8.31
N PHE A 166 10.52 11.80 -8.75
CA PHE A 166 11.94 11.48 -8.52
C PHE A 166 12.84 12.57 -9.10
N GLU A 167 12.62 12.94 -10.37
CA GLU A 167 13.40 13.98 -11.05
C GLU A 167 13.28 15.32 -10.31
N THR A 168 12.06 15.73 -9.96
CA THR A 168 11.83 17.04 -9.32
C THR A 168 12.43 17.13 -7.91
N THR A 169 12.47 16.01 -7.17
CA THR A 169 13.03 16.00 -5.81
C THR A 169 14.52 15.67 -5.76
N GLY A 170 15.16 15.43 -6.90
CA GLY A 170 16.58 15.12 -7.00
C GLY A 170 16.98 13.79 -6.37
N LYS A 171 16.02 12.86 -6.20
CA LYS A 171 16.29 11.48 -5.76
C LYS A 171 16.45 10.59 -6.99
N PRO A 172 17.53 9.77 -7.06
CA PRO A 172 17.68 8.83 -8.16
C PRO A 172 16.51 7.83 -8.15
N ASP A 173 16.00 7.55 -9.34
CA ASP A 173 15.08 6.44 -9.58
C ASP A 173 15.90 5.13 -9.55
N ASP A 174 15.80 4.39 -8.44
CA ASP A 174 16.49 3.10 -8.26
C ASP A 174 15.82 1.95 -9.06
N SER A 175 14.81 2.23 -9.90
CA SER A 175 14.14 1.20 -10.71
C SER A 175 15.01 0.55 -11.79
N ALA A 176 16.20 1.11 -12.05
CA ALA A 176 17.11 0.64 -13.10
C ALA A 176 18.08 -0.50 -12.68
N ASP A 177 18.12 -0.90 -11.40
CA ASP A 177 19.24 -1.72 -10.88
C ASP A 177 18.87 -3.12 -10.34
N ASP A 178 17.74 -3.70 -10.74
CA ASP A 178 17.51 -5.15 -10.53
C ASP A 178 17.87 -5.95 -11.79
N PRO A 179 19.11 -6.48 -11.91
CA PRO A 179 19.34 -7.57 -12.82
C PRO A 179 18.54 -8.77 -12.30
N VAL A 180 17.64 -9.28 -13.14
CA VAL A 180 17.04 -10.60 -12.96
C VAL A 180 18.17 -11.63 -12.93
N GLU A 181 18.65 -11.99 -11.73
CA GLU A 181 19.53 -13.14 -11.58
C GLU A 181 18.71 -14.41 -11.85
N SER A 182 19.30 -15.23 -12.72
CA SER A 182 18.72 -16.37 -13.44
C SER A 182 18.58 -17.64 -12.61
#